data_AF-A0A936IJN8-F1
#
_entry.id   AF-A0A936IJN8-F1
#
_cell.length_a   1.000
_cell.length_b   1.000
_cell.length_c   1.000
_cell.angle_alpha   90.00
_cell.angle_beta   90.00
_cell.angle_gamma   90.00
#
_symmetry.space_group_name_H-M   'P 1'
#
loop_
_entity.id
_entity.type
_entity.pdbx_description
1 polymer ?
#
loop_
_entity_poly.entity_id
_entity_poly.type
_entity_poly.pdbx_seq_one_letter_code
_entity_poly.pdbx_strand_id
1 'polypeptide(L)'
;MQPRHLAVALVLPSLVCQALLAPLRAQDVERAALATAVAAGRWSPTVERAYADYAVARARQRCGERVGAELWAWLDAHPRVRDVVVWATVVEPGPKVFVCLDRLRRAHGDAVATLPDLAVGFALAWSAGEDDEPRRAWESWTRGRSPIPTMEASFAWYAEHAHRLVFPIRSASWQVLAYTALNDVPLDERAWVLKRYRGKRPADLRSVLGRCRTSAGGLDGSPGPSPT
;
A
#
# COMPACT_ATOMS: atom_id res chain seq x y z
N MET A 1 -6.22 -14.37 -12.44
CA MET A 1 -4.92 -14.15 -13.11
C MET A 1 -4.18 -13.06 -12.35
N GLN A 2 -3.05 -13.39 -11.71
CA GLN A 2 -2.46 -12.59 -10.63
C GLN A 2 -1.40 -11.58 -11.14
N PRO A 3 -1.56 -10.27 -10.88
CA PRO A 3 -0.54 -9.25 -11.17
C PRO A 3 0.69 -9.27 -10.22
N ARG A 4 0.93 -10.36 -9.49
CA ARG A 4 1.99 -10.45 -8.46
C ARG A 4 3.41 -10.60 -9.03
N HIS A 5 3.56 -11.06 -10.27
CA HIS A 5 4.88 -11.31 -10.87
C HIS A 5 5.64 -10.04 -11.30
N LEU A 6 4.94 -8.92 -11.50
CA LEU A 6 5.54 -7.67 -11.99
C LEU A 6 6.36 -6.93 -10.92
N ALA A 7 6.02 -7.07 -9.64
CA ALA A 7 6.75 -6.40 -8.55
C ALA A 7 8.12 -7.06 -8.25
N VAL A 8 8.26 -8.36 -8.50
CA VAL A 8 9.50 -9.11 -8.20
C VAL A 8 10.62 -8.78 -9.20
N ALA A 9 10.28 -8.51 -10.47
CA ALA A 9 11.26 -8.30 -11.54
C ALA A 9 12.03 -6.96 -11.46
N LEU A 10 11.48 -5.93 -10.80
CA LEU A 10 12.07 -4.58 -10.79
C LEU A 10 12.97 -4.28 -9.57
N VAL A 11 12.95 -5.12 -8.53
CA VAL A 11 13.66 -4.85 -7.25
C VAL A 11 14.97 -5.65 -7.12
N LEU A 12 15.14 -6.73 -7.90
CA LEU A 12 16.26 -7.67 -7.75
C LEU A 12 17.66 -7.14 -8.09
N PRO A 13 17.89 -6.26 -9.10
CA PRO A 13 19.26 -5.90 -9.45
C PRO A 13 19.98 -5.01 -8.41
N SER A 14 19.25 -4.10 -7.74
CA SER A 14 19.88 -3.13 -6.83
C SER A 14 20.14 -3.66 -5.41
N LEU A 15 19.36 -4.61 -4.91
CA LEU A 15 19.56 -5.20 -3.57
C LEU A 15 20.66 -6.26 -3.52
N VAL A 16 21.04 -6.84 -4.66
CA VAL A 16 22.10 -7.86 -4.75
C VAL A 16 23.49 -7.22 -4.64
N CYS A 17 23.69 -5.99 -5.12
CA CYS A 17 25.01 -5.36 -5.13
C CYS A 17 25.42 -4.71 -3.80
N GLN A 18 24.50 -4.22 -2.96
CA GLN A 18 24.87 -3.51 -1.71
C GLN A 18 25.14 -4.43 -0.50
N ALA A 19 24.93 -5.74 -0.63
CA ALA A 19 25.00 -6.69 0.49
C ALA A 19 26.36 -7.38 0.70
N LEU A 20 27.35 -7.12 -0.14
CA LEU A 20 28.58 -7.93 -0.22
C LEU A 20 29.69 -7.54 0.79
N LEU A 21 29.47 -6.61 1.72
CA LEU A 21 30.56 -6.06 2.56
C LEU A 21 30.30 -6.06 4.10
N ALA A 22 29.31 -6.80 4.60
CA ALA A 22 29.06 -6.94 6.04
C ALA A 22 29.25 -8.40 6.51
N PRO A 23 29.67 -8.64 7.77
CA PRO A 23 29.87 -10.00 8.30
C PRO A 23 28.56 -10.80 8.28
N LEU A 24 28.64 -11.98 7.66
CA LEU A 24 27.51 -12.85 7.33
C LEU A 24 26.80 -13.35 8.59
N ARG A 25 25.53 -12.97 8.78
CA ARG A 25 24.63 -13.53 9.81
C ARG A 25 23.90 -14.74 9.23
N ALA A 26 23.24 -15.55 10.05
CA ALA A 26 22.43 -16.70 9.60
C ALA A 26 21.41 -16.34 8.49
N GLN A 27 20.95 -15.09 8.46
CA GLN A 27 20.07 -14.52 7.42
C GLN A 27 20.72 -14.46 6.03
N ASP A 28 22.05 -14.50 5.91
CA ASP A 28 22.76 -14.42 4.63
C ASP A 28 22.90 -15.78 3.93
N VAL A 29 22.84 -16.89 4.68
CA VAL A 29 22.82 -18.26 4.12
C VAL A 29 21.48 -18.52 3.44
N GLU A 30 20.37 -18.12 4.07
CA GLU A 30 19.03 -18.21 3.48
C GLU A 30 18.88 -17.27 2.27
N ARG A 31 19.52 -16.10 2.32
CA ARG A 31 19.54 -15.14 1.21
C ARG A 31 20.30 -15.66 -0.01
N ALA A 32 21.42 -16.36 0.17
CA ALA A 32 22.17 -17.00 -0.91
C ALA A 32 21.38 -18.14 -1.58
N ALA A 33 20.69 -18.96 -0.78
CA ALA A 33 19.81 -20.01 -1.29
C ALA A 33 18.62 -19.44 -2.07
N LEU A 34 18.00 -18.38 -1.55
CA LEU A 34 16.90 -17.69 -2.21
C LEU A 34 17.34 -16.99 -3.50
N ALA A 35 18.49 -16.31 -3.48
CA ALA A 35 19.10 -15.71 -4.66
C ALA A 35 19.42 -16.74 -5.74
N THR A 36 19.93 -17.91 -5.35
CA THR A 36 20.20 -19.03 -6.28
C THR A 36 18.92 -19.58 -6.90
N ALA A 37 17.85 -19.74 -6.12
CA ALA A 37 16.57 -20.21 -6.62
C ALA A 37 15.91 -19.21 -7.59
N VAL A 38 15.98 -17.92 -7.28
CA VAL A 38 15.49 -16.83 -8.13
C VAL A 38 16.32 -16.71 -9.42
N ALA A 39 17.65 -16.75 -9.33
CA ALA A 39 18.55 -16.69 -10.49
C ALA A 39 18.35 -17.86 -11.45
N ALA A 40 17.93 -19.01 -10.95
CA ALA A 40 17.57 -20.17 -11.76
C ALA A 40 16.16 -20.12 -12.36
N GLY A 41 15.41 -19.02 -12.17
CA GLY A 41 14.04 -18.86 -12.65
C GLY A 41 13.01 -19.76 -11.96
N ARG A 42 13.37 -20.37 -10.82
CA ARG A 42 12.54 -21.34 -10.10
C ARG A 42 11.78 -20.67 -8.96
N TRP A 43 10.75 -19.91 -9.29
CA TRP A 43 9.79 -19.46 -8.28
C TRP A 43 8.90 -20.65 -7.88
N SER A 44 8.98 -21.05 -6.61
CA SER A 44 8.21 -22.18 -6.07
C SER A 44 7.54 -21.77 -4.75
N PRO A 45 6.50 -22.50 -4.29
CA PRO A 45 5.87 -22.22 -2.99
C PRO A 45 6.85 -22.25 -1.81
N THR A 46 7.90 -23.07 -1.88
CA THR A 46 8.96 -23.13 -0.87
C THR A 46 9.79 -21.84 -0.83
N VAL A 47 10.14 -21.30 -2.01
CA VAL A 47 10.88 -20.03 -2.13
C VAL A 47 10.02 -18.86 -1.67
N GLU A 48 8.74 -18.84 -2.03
CA GLU A 48 7.80 -17.82 -1.58
C GLU A 48 7.66 -17.79 -0.06
N ARG A 49 7.57 -18.97 0.58
CA ARG A 49 7.53 -19.10 2.04
C ARG A 49 8.82 -18.60 2.69
N ALA A 50 9.97 -19.06 2.19
CA ALA A 50 11.28 -18.63 2.71
C ALA A 50 11.46 -17.10 2.60
N TYR A 51 11.01 -16.50 1.49
CA TYR A 51 11.03 -15.04 1.36
C TYR A 51 10.09 -14.35 2.34
N ALA A 52 8.87 -14.86 2.55
CA ALA A 52 7.93 -14.30 3.50
C ALA A 52 8.50 -14.33 4.93
N ASP A 53 9.10 -15.45 5.35
CA ASP A 53 9.75 -15.59 6.65
C ASP A 53 10.91 -14.61 6.82
N TYR A 54 11.76 -14.51 5.79
CA TYR A 54 12.84 -13.51 5.72
C TYR A 54 12.30 -12.09 5.86
N ALA A 55 11.25 -11.74 5.13
CA ALA A 55 10.67 -10.41 5.12
C ALA A 55 10.08 -10.04 6.49
N VAL A 56 9.40 -10.98 7.17
CA VAL A 56 8.91 -10.80 8.55
C VAL A 56 10.07 -10.57 9.51
N ALA A 57 11.10 -11.43 9.47
CA ALA A 57 12.26 -11.32 10.34
C ALA A 57 12.98 -9.97 10.13
N ARG A 58 13.12 -9.55 8.88
CA ARG A 58 13.73 -8.27 8.51
C ARG A 58 12.89 -7.09 8.99
N ALA A 59 11.58 -7.15 8.85
CA ALA A 59 10.67 -6.11 9.33
C ALA A 59 10.77 -5.94 10.85
N ARG A 60 10.73 -7.05 11.61
CA ARG A 60 10.93 -7.05 13.08
C ARG A 60 12.27 -6.45 13.46
N GLN A 61 13.35 -6.86 12.79
CA GLN A 61 14.69 -6.32 13.03
C GLN A 61 14.76 -4.80 12.79
N ARG A 62 14.21 -4.31 11.68
CA ARG A 62 14.23 -2.87 11.35
C ARG A 62 13.38 -2.05 12.31
N CYS A 63 12.25 -2.60 12.73
CA CYS A 63 11.33 -1.93 13.65
C CYS A 63 11.90 -1.82 15.08
N GLY A 64 12.67 -2.81 15.52
CA GLY A 64 13.23 -2.83 16.87
C GLY A 64 12.14 -2.65 17.93
N GLU A 65 12.44 -1.84 18.96
CA GLU A 65 11.50 -1.53 20.05
C GLU A 65 10.47 -0.46 19.68
N ARG A 66 10.68 0.27 18.57
CA ARG A 66 9.80 1.36 18.11
C ARG A 66 8.40 0.84 17.74
N VAL A 67 8.30 -0.43 17.38
CA VAL A 67 7.03 -1.13 17.20
C VAL A 67 6.84 -2.09 18.36
N GLY A 68 5.84 -1.80 19.20
CA GLY A 68 5.56 -2.59 20.40
C GLY A 68 5.21 -4.05 20.12
N ALA A 69 5.49 -4.92 21.10
CA ALA A 69 5.17 -6.35 21.03
C ALA A 69 3.66 -6.62 20.80
N GLU A 70 2.81 -5.71 21.26
CA GLU A 70 1.35 -5.75 21.05
C GLU A 70 0.98 -5.76 19.56
N LEU A 71 1.57 -4.89 18.74
CA LEU A 71 1.29 -4.85 17.30
C LEU A 71 1.74 -6.15 16.64
N TRP A 72 2.93 -6.65 16.99
CA TRP A 72 3.44 -7.90 16.43
C TRP A 72 2.56 -9.10 16.77
N ALA A 73 2.12 -9.23 18.02
CA ALA A 73 1.18 -10.26 18.43
C ALA A 73 -0.14 -10.16 17.66
N TRP A 74 -0.64 -8.93 17.44
CA TRP A 74 -1.83 -8.71 16.64
C TRP A 74 -1.62 -9.09 15.16
N LEU A 75 -0.48 -8.74 14.56
CA LEU A 75 -0.13 -9.10 13.18
C LEU A 75 -0.01 -10.62 13.01
N ASP A 76 0.55 -11.33 13.99
CA ASP A 76 0.62 -12.80 13.96
C ASP A 76 -0.78 -13.43 13.99
N ALA A 77 -1.75 -12.82 14.69
CA ALA A 77 -3.15 -13.23 14.67
C ALA A 77 -3.90 -12.80 13.39
N HIS A 78 -3.37 -11.85 12.62
CA HIS A 78 -3.96 -11.32 11.38
C HIS A 78 -2.99 -11.48 10.20
N PRO A 79 -2.71 -12.72 9.75
CA PRO A 79 -1.67 -13.00 8.77
C PRO A 79 -1.84 -12.25 7.46
N ARG A 80 -3.08 -12.03 7.01
CA ARG A 80 -3.35 -11.23 5.80
C ARG A 80 -2.86 -9.78 5.95
N VAL A 81 -3.04 -9.15 7.11
CA VAL A 81 -2.56 -7.78 7.35
C VAL A 81 -1.04 -7.79 7.45
N ARG A 82 -0.48 -8.73 8.22
CA ARG A 82 0.97 -8.93 8.36
C ARG A 82 1.65 -9.06 7.02
N ASP A 83 1.17 -9.95 6.16
CA ASP A 83 1.80 -10.20 4.88
C ASP A 83 1.77 -8.92 4.03
N VAL A 84 0.64 -8.22 3.95
CA VAL A 84 0.53 -6.96 3.17
C VAL A 84 1.50 -5.89 3.69
N VAL A 85 1.57 -5.63 5.01
CA VAL A 85 2.46 -4.59 5.56
C VAL A 85 3.94 -4.98 5.45
N VAL A 86 4.26 -6.26 5.60
CA VAL A 86 5.63 -6.75 5.42
C VAL A 86 6.05 -6.57 3.97
N TRP A 87 5.24 -7.02 3.00
CA TRP A 87 5.51 -6.83 1.58
C TRP A 87 5.66 -5.35 1.19
N ALA A 88 4.81 -4.49 1.77
CA ALA A 88 4.89 -3.05 1.58
C ALA A 88 6.20 -2.42 2.10
N THR A 89 6.87 -3.03 3.08
CA THR A 89 8.05 -2.45 3.75
C THR A 89 9.37 -3.12 3.37
N VAL A 90 9.35 -4.16 2.54
CA VAL A 90 10.57 -4.82 2.05
C VAL A 90 11.39 -3.88 1.14
N VAL A 91 10.73 -3.12 0.27
CA VAL A 91 11.39 -2.23 -0.70
C VAL A 91 11.75 -0.90 -0.05
N GLU A 92 10.79 -0.31 0.65
CA GLU A 92 10.77 0.94 1.44
C GLU A 92 9.30 1.09 1.86
N PRO A 93 8.90 1.63 3.03
CA PRO A 93 9.59 2.51 3.99
C PRO A 93 9.87 1.83 5.35
N GLY A 94 10.57 2.56 6.22
CA GLY A 94 11.02 2.12 7.54
C GLY A 94 9.92 1.92 8.60
N PRO A 95 10.30 1.84 9.90
CA PRO A 95 9.42 1.49 11.01
C PRO A 95 8.13 2.30 11.12
N LYS A 96 8.13 3.53 10.58
CA LYS A 96 6.99 4.44 10.62
C LYS A 96 5.72 3.90 9.97
N VAL A 97 5.82 3.04 8.95
CA VAL A 97 4.62 2.38 8.39
C VAL A 97 3.90 1.54 9.44
N PHE A 98 4.66 0.80 10.25
CA PHE A 98 4.08 0.00 11.32
C PHE A 98 3.47 0.87 12.42
N VAL A 99 4.10 2.01 12.73
CA VAL A 99 3.54 3.00 13.66
C VAL A 99 2.21 3.56 13.15
N CYS A 100 2.15 3.99 11.88
CA CYS A 100 0.91 4.47 11.26
C CYS A 100 -0.16 3.37 11.22
N LEU A 101 0.21 2.13 10.88
CA LEU A 101 -0.70 1.00 10.90
C LEU A 101 -1.24 0.71 12.31
N ASP A 102 -0.40 0.82 13.35
CA ASP A 102 -0.83 0.62 14.73
C ASP A 102 -1.84 1.68 15.18
N ARG A 103 -1.64 2.94 14.77
CA ARG A 103 -2.62 4.02 15.01
C ARG A 103 -3.96 3.70 14.34
N LEU A 104 -3.95 3.26 13.08
CA LEU A 104 -5.17 2.83 12.38
C LEU A 104 -5.83 1.63 13.07
N ARG A 105 -5.05 0.65 13.51
CA ARG A 105 -5.55 -0.53 14.24
C ARG A 105 -6.25 -0.13 15.54
N ARG A 106 -5.63 0.75 16.33
CA ARG A 106 -6.19 1.22 17.60
C ARG A 106 -7.47 2.01 17.40
N ALA A 107 -7.57 2.80 16.33
CA ALA A 107 -8.76 3.59 16.03
C ALA A 107 -9.88 2.78 15.35
N HIS A 108 -9.54 1.85 14.45
CA HIS A 108 -10.45 1.22 13.50
C HIS A 108 -10.10 -0.25 13.20
N GLY A 109 -9.79 -1.04 14.25
CA GLY A 109 -9.25 -2.41 14.14
C GLY A 109 -10.01 -3.34 13.19
N ASP A 110 -11.34 -3.39 13.28
CA ASP A 110 -12.18 -4.24 12.42
C ASP A 110 -12.06 -3.88 10.93
N ALA A 111 -12.00 -2.57 10.64
CA ALA A 111 -11.83 -2.09 9.28
C ALA A 111 -10.43 -2.40 8.75
N VAL A 112 -9.39 -2.29 9.58
CA VAL A 112 -8.01 -2.68 9.21
C VAL A 112 -7.94 -4.17 8.88
N ALA A 113 -8.56 -5.03 9.70
CA ALA A 113 -8.60 -6.46 9.45
C ALA A 113 -9.37 -6.83 8.17
N THR A 114 -10.47 -6.11 7.89
CA THR A 114 -11.32 -6.36 6.71
C THR A 114 -10.73 -5.79 5.42
N LEU A 115 -10.00 -4.66 5.50
CA LEU A 115 -9.45 -3.91 4.37
C LEU A 115 -7.93 -3.69 4.52
N PRO A 116 -7.12 -4.76 4.57
CA PRO A 116 -5.68 -4.67 4.85
C PRO A 116 -4.92 -3.83 3.83
N ASP A 117 -5.22 -3.99 2.53
CA ASP A 117 -4.58 -3.21 1.46
C ASP A 117 -4.86 -1.70 1.58
N LEU A 118 -6.07 -1.33 2.02
CA LEU A 118 -6.42 0.08 2.26
C LEU A 118 -5.65 0.62 3.46
N ALA A 119 -5.64 -0.11 4.57
CA ALA A 119 -4.94 0.32 5.79
C ALA A 119 -3.44 0.48 5.55
N VAL A 120 -2.82 -0.46 4.83
CA VAL A 120 -1.40 -0.38 4.48
C VAL A 120 -1.13 0.74 3.48
N GLY A 121 -1.99 0.96 2.47
CA GLY A 121 -1.89 2.10 1.57
C GLY A 121 -1.91 3.44 2.32
N PHE A 122 -2.76 3.57 3.34
CA PHE A 122 -2.78 4.73 4.23
C PHE A 122 -1.51 4.85 5.08
N ALA A 123 -1.10 3.76 5.72
CA ALA A 123 0.10 3.76 6.56
C ALA A 123 1.36 4.17 5.77
N LEU A 124 1.48 3.72 4.51
CA LEU A 124 2.56 4.10 3.60
C LEU A 124 2.51 5.56 3.18
N ALA A 125 1.35 6.04 2.74
CA ALA A 125 1.19 7.41 2.26
C ALA A 125 1.48 8.45 3.35
N TRP A 126 1.34 8.05 4.62
CA TRP A 126 1.51 8.89 5.80
C TRP A 126 2.77 8.58 6.61
N SER A 127 3.70 7.78 6.07
CA SER A 127 4.95 7.44 6.76
C SER A 127 6.13 8.36 6.41
N ALA A 128 5.89 9.62 6.04
CA ALA A 128 6.98 10.56 5.73
C ALA A 128 7.60 11.16 7.00
N GLY A 129 8.89 11.48 6.96
CA GLY A 129 9.62 12.08 8.09
C GLY A 129 10.13 11.05 9.11
N GLU A 130 10.93 11.53 10.08
CA GLU A 130 11.68 10.66 11.01
C GLU A 130 10.91 10.33 12.29
N ASP A 131 10.06 11.26 12.76
CA ASP A 131 9.22 11.14 13.95
C ASP A 131 8.10 10.08 13.80
N ASP A 132 7.37 9.80 14.87
CA ASP A 132 6.26 8.85 14.89
C ASP A 132 4.91 9.46 14.48
N GLU A 133 4.85 10.77 14.22
CA GLU A 133 3.60 11.44 13.85
C GLU A 133 3.29 11.21 12.36
N PRO A 134 2.11 10.66 12.00
CA PRO A 134 1.72 10.49 10.61
C PRO A 134 1.84 11.79 9.83
N ARG A 135 2.53 11.75 8.69
CA ARG A 135 2.75 12.93 7.85
C ARG A 135 2.83 12.52 6.39
N ARG A 136 2.25 13.34 5.52
CA ARG A 136 2.41 13.18 4.06
C ARG A 136 3.60 13.98 3.57
N ALA A 137 4.31 13.45 2.57
CA ALA A 137 5.52 14.09 2.04
C ALA A 137 5.29 15.53 1.52
N TRP A 138 4.10 15.81 0.99
CA TRP A 138 3.75 17.10 0.39
C TRP A 138 3.00 18.05 1.34
N GLU A 139 2.73 17.65 2.60
CA GLU A 139 1.90 18.41 3.54
C GLU A 139 2.45 19.82 3.84
N SER A 140 3.77 19.99 3.77
CA SER A 140 4.41 21.31 3.94
C SER A 140 4.02 22.30 2.83
N TRP A 141 3.67 21.82 1.62
CA TRP A 141 3.33 22.66 0.46
C TRP A 141 1.86 23.08 0.42
N THR A 142 0.99 22.35 1.13
CA THR A 142 -0.47 22.57 1.15
C THR A 142 -0.96 23.18 2.45
N ARG A 143 -0.05 23.43 3.40
CA ARG A 143 -0.37 24.03 4.70
C ARG A 143 -1.14 25.35 4.50
N GLY A 144 -2.31 25.44 5.13
CA GLY A 144 -3.16 26.63 5.12
C GLY A 144 -4.10 26.78 3.91
N ARG A 145 -4.14 25.81 2.97
CA ARG A 145 -5.04 25.89 1.80
C ARG A 145 -6.45 25.36 2.06
N SER A 146 -6.61 24.35 2.91
CA SER A 146 -7.89 23.70 3.23
C SER A 146 -7.72 22.82 4.49
N PRO A 147 -8.77 22.55 5.29
CA PRO A 147 -8.69 21.61 6.40
C PRO A 147 -8.46 20.19 5.88
N ILE A 148 -7.20 19.75 5.93
CA ILE A 148 -6.87 18.41 5.46
C ILE A 148 -7.25 17.37 6.53
N PRO A 149 -8.01 16.32 6.20
CA PRO A 149 -8.37 15.29 7.17
C PRO A 149 -7.13 14.57 7.73
N THR A 150 -7.23 14.10 8.98
CA THR A 150 -6.21 13.21 9.57
C THR A 150 -6.17 11.87 8.83
N MET A 151 -5.09 11.10 9.02
CA MET A 151 -4.96 9.76 8.46
C MET A 151 -6.14 8.86 8.87
N GLU A 152 -6.45 8.82 10.17
CA GLU A 152 -7.50 8.00 10.75
C GLU A 152 -8.88 8.39 10.20
N ALA A 153 -9.21 9.69 10.15
CA ALA A 153 -10.49 10.18 9.66
C ALA A 153 -10.66 9.92 8.14
N SER A 154 -9.58 10.10 7.37
CA SER A 154 -9.57 9.80 5.95
C SER A 154 -9.74 8.30 5.68
N PHE A 155 -9.01 7.44 6.42
CA PHE A 155 -9.14 5.98 6.34
C PHE A 155 -10.57 5.52 6.67
N ALA A 156 -11.12 5.99 7.80
CA ALA A 156 -12.46 5.62 8.24
C ALA A 156 -13.52 5.95 7.18
N TRP A 157 -13.42 7.13 6.56
CA TRP A 157 -14.33 7.54 5.50
C TRP A 157 -14.29 6.57 4.31
N TYR A 158 -13.10 6.18 3.84
CA TYR A 158 -12.99 5.22 2.73
C TYR A 158 -13.47 3.82 3.12
N ALA A 159 -13.19 3.38 4.35
CA ALA A 159 -13.65 2.08 4.83
C ALA A 159 -15.18 1.99 4.87
N GLU A 160 -15.85 3.01 5.41
CA GLU A 160 -17.31 3.10 5.47
C GLU A 160 -17.94 3.11 4.07
N HIS A 161 -17.33 3.85 3.13
CA HIS A 161 -17.89 4.09 1.81
C HIS A 161 -17.37 3.14 0.73
N ALA A 162 -16.54 2.15 1.07
CA ALA A 162 -15.84 1.27 0.12
C ALA A 162 -16.76 0.59 -0.91
N HIS A 163 -18.01 0.27 -0.53
CA HIS A 163 -19.01 -0.35 -1.40
C HIS A 163 -19.77 0.63 -2.30
N ARG A 164 -19.60 1.94 -2.09
CA ARG A 164 -20.32 3.02 -2.79
C ARG A 164 -19.45 3.72 -3.82
N LEU A 165 -18.13 3.54 -3.73
CA LEU A 165 -17.15 4.17 -4.60
C LEU A 165 -17.07 3.42 -5.94
N VAL A 166 -16.89 4.18 -7.02
CA VAL A 166 -16.68 3.61 -8.36
C VAL A 166 -15.34 2.90 -8.45
N PHE A 167 -14.33 3.45 -7.78
CA PHE A 167 -13.01 2.83 -7.69
C PHE A 167 -13.05 1.62 -6.73
N PRO A 168 -12.48 0.46 -7.11
CA PRO A 168 -12.67 -0.79 -6.38
C PRO A 168 -11.78 -0.89 -5.12
N ILE A 169 -12.09 -0.10 -4.10
CA ILE A 169 -11.32 -0.02 -2.84
C ILE A 169 -11.09 -1.39 -2.19
N ARG A 170 -12.07 -2.30 -2.29
CA ARG A 170 -12.03 -3.62 -1.61
C ARG A 170 -11.11 -4.64 -2.28
N SER A 171 -10.74 -4.42 -3.55
CA SER A 171 -9.94 -5.37 -4.33
C SER A 171 -8.69 -4.76 -4.97
N ALA A 172 -8.54 -3.44 -4.93
CA ALA A 172 -7.33 -2.78 -5.34
C ALA A 172 -6.18 -3.13 -4.38
N SER A 173 -4.97 -3.23 -4.92
CA SER A 173 -3.79 -3.48 -4.11
C SER A 173 -3.33 -2.22 -3.39
N TRP A 174 -2.61 -2.40 -2.29
CA TRP A 174 -2.09 -1.28 -1.49
C TRP A 174 -1.31 -0.25 -2.31
N GLN A 175 -0.60 -0.64 -3.38
CA GLN A 175 0.17 0.27 -4.22
C GLN A 175 -0.73 1.33 -4.86
N VAL A 176 -1.88 0.91 -5.36
CA VAL A 176 -2.85 1.82 -5.98
C VAL A 176 -3.59 2.62 -4.90
N LEU A 177 -3.90 1.98 -3.77
CA LEU A 177 -4.58 2.61 -2.65
C LEU A 177 -3.72 3.67 -1.93
N ALA A 178 -2.39 3.57 -1.99
CA ALA A 178 -1.50 4.60 -1.48
C ALA A 178 -1.75 5.96 -2.16
N TYR A 179 -2.01 5.97 -3.47
CA TYR A 179 -2.41 7.21 -4.18
C TYR A 179 -3.77 7.74 -3.72
N THR A 180 -4.70 6.85 -3.39
CA THR A 180 -6.00 7.24 -2.82
C THR A 180 -5.83 7.85 -1.42
N ALA A 181 -4.89 7.34 -0.63
CA ALA A 181 -4.58 7.84 0.71
C ALA A 181 -3.90 9.21 0.72
N LEU A 182 -3.31 9.64 -0.41
CA LEU A 182 -2.81 11.00 -0.62
C LEU A 182 -3.92 12.01 -0.93
N ASN A 183 -5.19 11.61 -0.94
CA ASN A 183 -6.30 12.53 -1.12
C ASN A 183 -6.40 13.52 0.07
N ASP A 184 -6.34 14.81 -0.24
CA ASP A 184 -6.37 15.93 0.70
C ASP A 184 -7.72 16.66 0.76
N VAL A 185 -8.67 16.24 -0.08
CA VAL A 185 -10.02 16.80 -0.14
C VAL A 185 -10.69 16.64 1.23
N PRO A 186 -11.31 17.70 1.79
CA PRO A 186 -12.10 17.63 3.01
C PRO A 186 -13.20 16.57 2.98
N LEU A 187 -13.55 16.02 4.15
CA LEU A 187 -14.51 14.90 4.23
C LEU A 187 -15.93 15.29 3.81
N ASP A 188 -16.35 16.51 4.09
CA ASP A 188 -17.63 17.08 3.68
C ASP A 188 -17.72 17.22 2.16
N GLU A 189 -16.65 17.66 1.51
CA GLU A 189 -16.57 17.70 0.05
C GLU A 189 -16.61 16.29 -0.56
N ARG A 190 -15.88 15.32 0.02
CA ARG A 190 -15.98 13.90 -0.42
C ARG A 190 -17.40 13.36 -0.27
N ALA A 191 -18.06 13.66 0.85
CA ALA A 191 -19.44 13.25 1.10
C ALA A 191 -20.41 13.89 0.09
N TRP A 192 -20.21 15.17 -0.23
CA TRP A 192 -20.96 15.86 -1.28
C TRP A 192 -20.75 15.21 -2.65
N VAL A 193 -19.51 14.94 -3.05
CA VAL A 193 -19.18 14.25 -4.32
C VAL A 193 -19.88 12.90 -4.38
N LEU A 194 -19.76 12.10 -3.31
CA LEU A 194 -20.39 10.79 -3.26
C LEU A 194 -21.92 10.91 -3.38
N LYS A 195 -22.55 11.80 -2.62
CA LYS A 195 -24.00 12.04 -2.69
C LYS A 195 -24.44 12.48 -4.09
N ARG A 196 -23.66 13.34 -4.75
CA ARG A 196 -24.00 13.97 -6.03
C ARG A 196 -23.81 13.03 -7.22
N TYR A 197 -22.81 12.15 -7.17
CA TYR A 197 -22.35 11.38 -8.32
C TYR A 197 -22.47 9.86 -8.17
N ARG A 198 -22.76 9.34 -6.97
CA ARG A 198 -22.98 7.89 -6.78
C ARG A 198 -24.07 7.38 -7.72
N GLY A 199 -23.79 6.24 -8.37
CA GLY A 199 -24.73 5.57 -9.28
C GLY A 199 -24.81 6.16 -10.68
N LYS A 200 -24.15 7.30 -10.94
CA LYS A 200 -24.04 7.85 -12.30
C LYS A 200 -23.00 7.09 -13.09
N ARG A 201 -23.25 6.87 -14.39
CA ARG A 201 -22.26 6.24 -15.28
C ARG A 201 -21.21 7.28 -15.68
N PRO A 202 -19.96 6.87 -15.96
CA PRO A 202 -18.93 7.79 -16.46
C PRO A 202 -19.36 8.60 -17.68
N ALA A 203 -20.17 8.03 -18.58
CA ALA A 203 -20.73 8.74 -19.73
C ALA A 203 -21.61 9.94 -19.32
N ASP A 204 -22.36 9.80 -18.23
CA ASP A 204 -23.25 10.83 -17.69
C ASP A 204 -22.49 11.94 -16.93
N LEU A 205 -21.18 11.76 -16.71
CA LEU A 205 -20.30 12.71 -16.03
C LEU A 205 -19.44 13.53 -16.98
N ARG A 206 -19.50 13.29 -18.30
CA ARG A 206 -18.67 13.97 -19.31
C ARG A 206 -18.86 15.49 -19.33
N SER A 207 -20.04 15.99 -18.99
CA SER A 207 -20.31 17.44 -18.92
C SER A 207 -19.60 18.11 -17.73
N VAL A 208 -19.32 17.34 -16.66
CA VAL A 208 -18.68 17.84 -15.43
C VAL A 208 -17.17 17.63 -15.46
N LEU A 209 -16.72 16.47 -15.94
CA LEU A 209 -15.30 16.11 -16.03
C LEU A 209 -14.61 16.70 -17.28
N GLY A 210 -15.35 17.44 -18.10
CA GLY A 210 -14.90 17.90 -19.42
C GLY A 210 -14.68 16.74 -20.41
N ARG A 211 -14.17 17.06 -21.60
CA ARG A 211 -13.66 16.06 -22.55
C ARG A 211 -12.32 15.51 -22.03
N CYS A 212 -12.28 14.92 -20.84
CA CYS A 212 -11.28 13.92 -20.55
C CYS A 212 -11.49 12.84 -21.61
N ARG A 213 -10.61 12.82 -22.62
CA ARG A 213 -10.48 11.67 -23.52
C ARG A 213 -10.17 10.51 -22.59
N THR A 214 -11.20 9.78 -22.19
CA THR A 214 -11.05 8.39 -21.82
C THR A 214 -10.45 7.80 -23.07
N SER A 215 -9.13 7.61 -23.08
CA SER A 215 -8.52 6.73 -24.04
C SER A 215 -9.34 5.46 -23.91
N ALA A 216 -10.09 5.13 -24.96
CA ALA A 216 -10.92 3.94 -25.03
C ALA A 216 -10.03 2.70 -25.14
N GLY A 217 -8.94 2.63 -24.35
CA GLY A 217 -8.33 1.38 -23.98
C GLY A 217 -9.27 0.77 -22.96
N GLY A 218 -10.20 -0.06 -23.44
CA GLY A 218 -10.94 -0.92 -22.54
C GLY A 218 -9.95 -1.75 -21.72
N LEU A 219 -10.37 -2.11 -20.50
CA LEU A 219 -9.65 -3.09 -19.68
C LEU A 219 -9.64 -4.50 -20.32
N ASP A 220 -10.14 -4.63 -21.55
CA ASP A 220 -10.20 -5.82 -22.38
C ASP A 220 -8.99 -5.98 -23.32
N GLY A 221 -8.08 -5.00 -23.39
CA GLY A 221 -6.87 -5.09 -24.21
C GLY A 221 -7.09 -4.88 -25.71
N SER A 222 -8.26 -4.39 -26.12
CA SER A 222 -8.53 -4.08 -27.52
C SER A 222 -7.77 -2.80 -27.94
N PRO A 223 -6.96 -2.81 -29.01
CA PRO A 223 -6.28 -1.61 -29.49
C PRO A 223 -7.32 -0.58 -29.96
N GLY A 224 -7.27 0.62 -29.38
CA GLY A 224 -8.13 1.73 -29.78
C GLY A 224 -7.84 2.18 -31.22
N PRO A 225 -8.84 2.75 -31.93
CA PRO A 225 -8.67 3.15 -33.31
C PRO A 225 -7.58 4.23 -33.44
N SER A 226 -6.67 4.02 -34.39
CA SER A 226 -5.62 4.99 -34.72
C SER A 226 -6.24 6.29 -35.21
N PRO A 227 -5.74 7.45 -34.77
CA PRO A 227 -6.24 8.73 -35.25
C PRO A 227 -5.79 8.95 -36.70
N THR A 228 -6.75 9.21 -37.57
CA THR A 228 -6.55 9.81 -38.91
C THR A 228 -6.36 11.31 -38.80
#